data_AF-A0A833YDD4-F1
#
_entry.id   AF-A0A833YDD4-F1
#
_cell.length_a   1.000
_cell.length_b   1.000
_cell.length_c   1.000
_cell.angle_alpha   90.00
_cell.angle_beta   90.00
_cell.angle_gamma   90.00
#
_symmetry.space_group_name_H-M   'P 1'
#
loop_
_entity.id
_entity.type
_entity.pdbx_description
1 polymer ?
#
loop_
_entity_poly.entity_id
_entity_poly.type
_entity_poly.pdbx_seq_one_letter_code
_entity_poly.pdbx_strand_id
1 'polypeptide(L)'
;MTVKVRGKDLDNRWVVPHNPYLLAKFDCHLNVEICSTIKAVKYLYKYIYKGHDRVAFNLIPGQNIQDIDEIQQFQSARWIAPPEAMWRIYGFILNEMHPSVYSLHLHLEDQHLVAFHAHDNLNNILRSDFTAKSMLTEFFSTNQTNENARKLLYKEFPEAFVWNQQHKIWTPRKKKTVIGRIVTASPFEGERNDVESLDDLIDAVFQDIGSYSENLSEMTNRAILTPKNNSVDEINTILIQRFP
;
A
#
# COMPACT_ATOMS: atom_id res chain seq x y z
N MET A 1 34.41 36.67 -3.77
CA MET A 1 34.15 37.40 -2.51
C MET A 1 34.08 36.38 -1.41
N THR A 2 34.86 36.54 -0.35
CA THR A 2 34.85 35.68 0.83
C THR A 2 34.42 36.52 2.03
N VAL A 3 33.58 35.97 2.89
CA VAL A 3 33.07 36.67 4.09
C VAL A 3 33.43 35.84 5.32
N LYS A 4 34.02 36.48 6.33
CA LYS A 4 34.31 35.82 7.61
C LYS A 4 33.07 35.79 8.48
N VAL A 5 32.58 34.58 8.75
CA VAL A 5 31.48 34.36 9.71
C VAL A 5 31.97 33.40 10.79
N ARG A 6 31.89 33.82 12.06
CA ARG A 6 32.31 33.03 13.23
C ARG A 6 33.74 32.46 13.13
N GLY A 7 34.67 33.27 12.63
CA GLY A 7 36.09 32.91 12.54
C GLY A 7 36.46 31.97 11.39
N LYS A 8 35.50 31.60 10.52
CA LYS A 8 35.76 30.82 9.30
C LYS A 8 35.49 31.67 8.07
N ASP A 9 36.39 31.56 7.09
CA ASP A 9 36.24 32.18 5.77
C ASP A 9 35.25 31.35 4.93
N LEU A 10 34.09 31.93 4.63
CA LEU A 10 33.08 31.30 3.77
C LEU A 10 33.16 31.88 2.35
N ASP A 11 33.12 31.00 1.36
CA ASP A 11 33.03 31.35 -0.05
C ASP A 11 31.62 31.06 -0.61
N ASN A 12 31.35 31.52 -1.84
CA ASN A 12 30.04 31.33 -2.51
C ASN A 12 29.66 29.85 -2.75
N ARG A 13 30.56 28.88 -2.52
CA ARG A 13 30.26 27.45 -2.65
C ARG A 13 29.50 26.90 -1.44
N TRP A 14 29.44 27.66 -0.35
CA TRP A 14 28.70 27.31 0.87
C TRP A 14 27.29 27.92 0.92
N VAL A 15 26.90 28.66 -0.11
CA VAL A 15 25.58 29.32 -0.23
C VAL A 15 24.74 28.54 -1.24
N VAL A 16 23.54 28.12 -0.82
CA VAL A 16 22.57 27.48 -1.72
C VAL A 16 22.25 28.46 -2.86
N PRO A 17 22.41 28.07 -4.14
CA PRO A 17 22.08 28.94 -5.26
C PRO A 17 20.60 29.33 -5.20
N HIS A 18 20.32 30.63 -5.09
CA HIS A 18 18.97 31.16 -5.00
C HIS A 18 18.62 31.94 -6.28
N ASN A 19 17.35 31.93 -6.66
CA ASN A 19 16.83 32.69 -7.79
C ASN A 19 16.11 33.95 -7.27
N PRO A 20 16.65 35.16 -7.47
CA PRO A 20 16.05 36.40 -6.96
C PRO A 20 14.62 36.65 -7.45
N TYR A 21 14.30 36.24 -8.68
CA TYR A 21 12.96 36.39 -9.24
C TYR A 21 11.94 35.53 -8.50
N LEU A 22 12.31 34.29 -8.14
CA LEU A 22 11.41 33.38 -7.44
C LEU A 22 11.21 33.79 -5.98
N LEU A 23 12.26 34.26 -5.31
CA LEU A 23 12.15 34.81 -3.95
C LEU A 23 11.20 36.02 -3.92
N ALA A 24 11.38 36.97 -4.84
CA ALA A 24 10.52 38.16 -4.91
C ALA A 24 9.06 37.84 -5.26
N LYS A 25 8.83 36.78 -6.05
CA LYS A 25 7.48 36.39 -6.49
C LYS A 25 6.68 35.66 -5.41
N PHE A 26 7.34 34.88 -4.56
CA PHE A 26 6.67 33.99 -3.60
C PHE A 26 6.97 34.31 -2.13
N ASP A 27 7.77 35.34 -1.86
CA ASP A 27 8.11 35.85 -0.52
C ASP A 27 8.51 34.75 0.49
N CYS A 28 9.23 33.74 0.01
CA CYS A 28 9.70 32.62 0.83
C CYS A 28 11.05 32.07 0.33
N HIS A 29 11.82 31.42 1.21
CA HIS A 29 13.12 30.85 0.87
C HIS A 29 12.96 29.53 0.10
N LEU A 30 13.20 29.57 -1.21
CA LEU A 30 13.01 28.44 -2.12
C LEU A 30 14.35 27.77 -2.45
N ASN A 31 14.44 26.45 -2.24
CA ASN A 31 15.54 25.63 -2.74
C ASN A 31 15.24 25.22 -4.19
N VAL A 32 16.12 25.57 -5.14
CA VAL A 32 15.92 25.28 -6.57
C VAL A 32 16.93 24.22 -6.99
N GLU A 33 16.46 22.98 -7.15
CA GLU A 33 17.26 21.85 -7.60
C GLU A 33 16.87 21.44 -9.03
N ILE A 34 17.86 21.30 -9.91
CA ILE A 34 17.65 20.76 -11.27
C ILE A 34 17.68 19.24 -11.19
N CYS A 35 16.50 18.63 -11.15
CA CYS A 35 16.35 17.18 -11.11
C CYS A 35 16.13 16.61 -12.52
N SER A 36 17.13 15.93 -13.08
CA SER A 36 17.08 15.33 -14.42
C SER A 36 16.69 13.84 -14.47
N THR A 37 16.47 13.20 -13.32
CA THR A 37 16.19 11.75 -13.25
C THR A 37 14.70 11.44 -13.16
N ILE A 38 14.26 10.34 -13.80
CA ILE A 38 12.86 9.87 -13.73
C ILE A 38 12.40 9.53 -12.31
N LYS A 39 13.37 9.25 -11.41
CA LYS A 39 13.11 9.07 -9.97
C LYS A 39 12.58 10.34 -9.34
N ALA A 40 13.13 11.50 -9.68
CA ALA A 40 12.69 12.79 -9.16
C ALA A 40 11.30 13.18 -9.71
N VAL A 41 11.02 12.88 -10.97
CA VAL A 41 9.66 13.05 -11.54
C VAL A 41 8.67 12.16 -10.81
N LYS A 42 8.98 10.87 -10.64
CA LYS A 42 8.15 9.94 -9.86
C LYS A 42 7.97 10.42 -8.41
N TYR A 43 9.00 10.98 -7.80
CA TYR A 43 8.95 11.56 -6.47
C TYR A 43 8.01 12.77 -6.46
N LEU A 44 8.18 13.73 -7.35
CA LEU A 44 7.33 14.93 -7.44
C LEU A 44 5.85 14.55 -7.66
N TYR A 45 5.56 13.65 -8.60
CA TYR A 45 4.21 13.13 -8.82
C TYR A 45 3.69 12.41 -7.58
N LYS A 46 4.52 11.61 -6.90
CA LYS A 46 4.12 10.97 -5.66
C LYS A 46 3.73 12.00 -4.60
N TYR A 47 4.37 13.17 -4.49
CA TYR A 47 4.02 14.17 -3.47
C TYR A 47 2.87 15.10 -3.89
N ILE A 48 2.75 15.43 -5.18
CA ILE A 48 1.63 16.22 -5.71
C ILE A 48 0.32 15.40 -5.67
N TYR A 49 0.40 14.12 -6.00
CA TYR A 49 -0.77 13.23 -6.08
C TYR A 49 -0.95 12.34 -4.83
N LYS A 50 0.02 12.26 -3.90
CA LYS A 50 -0.28 11.90 -2.49
C LYS A 50 -0.90 13.11 -1.80
N GLY A 51 -2.08 13.51 -2.25
CA GLY A 51 -2.98 14.24 -1.36
C GLY A 51 -3.36 13.34 -0.19
N HIS A 52 -3.81 13.94 0.91
CA HIS A 52 -4.49 13.19 1.95
C HIS A 52 -5.75 12.59 1.32
N ASP A 53 -5.85 11.26 1.26
CA ASP A 53 -7.00 10.56 0.68
C ASP A 53 -8.31 10.94 1.40
N ARG A 54 -8.20 11.47 2.63
CA ARG A 54 -9.30 11.93 3.46
C ARG A 54 -8.94 13.22 4.17
N VAL A 55 -9.86 14.18 4.17
CA VAL A 55 -9.82 15.41 4.95
C VAL A 55 -10.95 15.32 5.97
N ALA A 56 -10.65 15.57 7.24
CA ALA A 56 -11.67 15.78 8.26
C ALA A 56 -12.02 17.27 8.29
N PHE A 57 -13.29 17.62 8.15
CA PHE A 57 -13.75 18.99 8.33
C PHE A 57 -14.90 19.04 9.33
N ASN A 58 -14.96 20.15 10.07
CA ASN A 58 -16.02 20.42 11.02
C ASN A 58 -17.14 21.19 10.34
N LEU A 59 -18.36 20.67 10.38
CA LEU A 59 -19.55 21.42 10.00
C LEU A 59 -20.06 22.15 11.22
N ILE A 60 -19.83 23.47 11.29
CA ILE A 60 -20.41 24.31 12.34
C ILE A 60 -21.85 24.63 11.92
N PRO A 61 -22.89 24.07 12.57
CA PRO A 61 -24.25 24.50 12.31
C PRO A 61 -24.42 25.96 12.75
N GLY A 62 -25.07 26.77 11.92
CA GLY A 62 -25.44 28.14 12.29
C GLY A 62 -26.38 28.11 13.49
N GLN A 63 -25.90 28.63 14.63
CA GLN A 63 -26.61 29.02 15.86
C GLN A 63 -27.80 28.17 16.34
N ASN A 64 -27.67 27.66 17.58
CA ASN A 64 -28.69 27.08 18.48
C ASN A 64 -28.97 25.58 18.35
N ILE A 65 -28.00 24.75 18.76
CA ILE A 65 -28.29 23.37 19.20
C ILE A 65 -27.55 23.17 20.53
N GLN A 66 -28.30 22.97 21.62
CA GLN A 66 -27.76 22.79 22.98
C GLN A 66 -27.15 21.39 23.21
N ASP A 67 -27.30 20.47 22.25
CA ASP A 67 -26.70 19.15 22.25
C ASP A 67 -25.60 19.08 21.18
N ILE A 68 -24.34 19.13 21.62
CA ILE A 68 -23.17 18.97 20.75
C ILE A 68 -22.85 17.48 20.66
N ASP A 69 -23.21 16.85 19.54
CA ASP A 69 -22.74 15.52 19.18
C ASP A 69 -21.39 15.63 18.45
N GLU A 70 -20.29 15.37 19.16
CA GLU A 70 -18.92 15.42 18.63
C GLU A 70 -18.72 14.48 17.43
N ILE A 71 -19.48 13.38 17.33
CA ILE A 71 -19.38 12.40 16.24
C ILE A 71 -20.02 12.95 14.95
N GLN A 72 -21.09 13.75 15.05
CA GLN A 72 -21.73 14.38 13.90
C GLN A 72 -20.99 15.62 13.38
N GLN A 73 -20.18 16.26 14.22
CA GLN A 73 -19.45 17.47 13.85
C GLN A 73 -18.29 17.22 12.88
N PHE A 74 -17.60 16.08 13.00
CA PHE A 74 -16.44 15.77 12.17
C PHE A 74 -16.79 14.82 11.03
N GLN A 75 -16.85 15.35 9.81
CA GLN A 75 -17.02 14.51 8.62
C GLN A 75 -15.67 14.26 7.94
N SER A 76 -15.40 13.00 7.63
CA SER A 76 -14.29 12.62 6.76
C SER A 76 -14.75 12.62 5.30
N ALA A 77 -14.17 13.47 4.46
CA ALA A 77 -14.43 13.48 3.02
C ALA A 77 -13.17 13.15 2.24
N ARG A 78 -13.35 12.57 1.04
CA ARG A 78 -12.26 12.33 0.11
C ARG A 78 -11.89 13.62 -0.61
N TRP A 79 -10.63 14.03 -0.55
CA TRP A 79 -10.13 15.12 -1.37
C TRP A 79 -10.01 14.67 -2.83
N ILE A 80 -10.52 15.49 -3.75
CA ILE A 80 -10.41 15.28 -5.20
C ILE A 80 -9.73 16.52 -5.77
N ALA A 81 -8.61 16.34 -6.47
CA ALA A 81 -7.90 17.47 -7.07
C ALA A 81 -8.75 18.12 -8.19
N PRO A 82 -8.66 19.44 -8.44
CA PRO A 82 -9.46 20.11 -9.47
C PRO A 82 -9.41 19.45 -10.86
N PRO A 83 -8.25 18.95 -11.36
CA PRO A 83 -8.20 18.23 -12.63
C PRO A 83 -8.97 16.90 -12.60
N GLU A 84 -8.91 16.16 -11.50
CA GLU A 84 -9.65 14.89 -11.33
C GLU A 84 -11.15 15.14 -11.24
N ALA A 85 -11.57 16.19 -10.52
CA ALA A 85 -12.97 16.59 -10.42
C ALA A 85 -13.55 16.95 -11.80
N MET A 86 -12.79 17.72 -12.60
CA MET A 86 -13.19 18.05 -13.96
C MET A 86 -13.33 16.81 -14.84
N TRP A 87 -12.37 15.87 -14.76
CA TRP A 87 -12.43 14.59 -15.49
C TRP A 87 -13.68 13.78 -15.11
N ARG A 88 -14.02 13.74 -13.81
CA ARG A 88 -15.21 13.06 -13.29
C ARG A 88 -16.50 13.71 -13.78
N ILE A 89 -16.59 15.04 -13.74
CA ILE A 89 -17.77 15.81 -14.20
C ILE A 89 -18.05 15.54 -15.68
N TYR A 90 -17.00 15.51 -16.51
CA TYR A 90 -17.13 15.22 -17.94
C TYR A 90 -17.26 13.73 -18.27
N GLY A 91 -17.24 12.84 -17.27
CA GLY A 91 -17.38 11.39 -17.48
C GLY A 91 -16.20 10.75 -18.23
N PHE A 92 -15.03 11.39 -18.22
CA PHE A 92 -13.84 10.83 -18.84
C PHE A 92 -13.32 9.64 -18.04
N ILE A 93 -12.77 8.66 -18.76
CA ILE A 93 -12.11 7.51 -18.16
C ILE A 93 -10.86 8.02 -17.40
N LEU A 94 -10.87 7.88 -16.07
CA LEU A 94 -9.77 8.33 -15.20
C LEU A 94 -8.53 7.46 -15.32
N ASN A 95 -8.73 6.17 -15.57
CA ASN A 95 -7.67 5.21 -15.75
C ASN A 95 -8.08 4.17 -16.78
N GLU A 96 -7.21 3.92 -17.74
CA GLU A 96 -7.29 2.74 -18.58
C GLU A 96 -6.03 1.92 -18.31
N MET A 97 -6.22 0.74 -17.71
CA MET A 97 -5.12 -0.21 -17.48
C MET A 97 -5.19 -1.26 -18.58
N HIS A 98 -4.17 -1.27 -19.45
CA HIS A 98 -4.00 -2.29 -20.47
C HIS A 98 -2.65 -3.01 -20.28
N PRO A 99 -2.65 -4.35 -20.15
CA PRO A 99 -3.82 -5.23 -20.03
C PRO A 99 -4.52 -5.07 -18.67
N SER A 100 -5.79 -5.46 -18.60
CA SER A 100 -6.51 -5.47 -17.32
C SER A 100 -5.92 -6.51 -16.36
N VAL A 101 -5.98 -6.25 -15.06
CA VAL A 101 -5.36 -7.10 -14.02
C VAL A 101 -6.43 -7.64 -13.08
N TYR A 102 -6.44 -8.96 -12.88
CA TYR A 102 -7.27 -9.62 -11.87
C TYR A 102 -6.52 -9.74 -10.55
N SER A 103 -7.19 -9.38 -9.46
CA SER A 103 -6.69 -9.57 -8.10
C SER A 103 -7.13 -10.94 -7.59
N LEU A 104 -6.24 -11.93 -7.67
CA LEU A 104 -6.49 -13.31 -7.29
C LEU A 104 -6.15 -13.50 -5.81
N HIS A 105 -7.18 -13.64 -4.98
CA HIS A 105 -7.02 -13.79 -3.53
C HIS A 105 -6.70 -15.25 -3.20
N LEU A 106 -5.75 -15.44 -2.29
CA LEU A 106 -5.47 -16.72 -1.66
C LEU A 106 -6.08 -16.74 -0.27
N HIS A 107 -6.47 -17.93 0.17
CA HIS A 107 -6.94 -18.17 1.53
C HIS A 107 -6.75 -19.67 1.83
N LEU A 108 -6.66 -20.01 3.11
CA LEU A 108 -6.69 -21.39 3.57
C LEU A 108 -8.12 -21.95 3.49
N GLU A 109 -8.25 -23.25 3.73
CA GLU A 109 -9.55 -23.91 3.88
C GLU A 109 -10.36 -23.22 4.98
N ASP A 110 -11.64 -22.93 4.71
CA ASP A 110 -12.57 -22.21 5.59
C ASP A 110 -12.17 -20.78 6.03
N GLN A 111 -11.05 -20.23 5.52
CA GLN A 111 -10.60 -18.86 5.80
C GLN A 111 -10.93 -17.88 4.67
N HIS A 112 -11.96 -18.18 3.87
CA HIS A 112 -12.41 -17.26 2.83
C HIS A 112 -13.10 -16.04 3.44
N LEU A 113 -12.61 -14.84 3.14
CA LEU A 113 -13.24 -13.61 3.60
C LEU A 113 -14.56 -13.36 2.88
N VAL A 114 -15.64 -13.30 3.67
CA VAL A 114 -16.99 -13.01 3.22
C VAL A 114 -17.43 -11.65 3.72
N ALA A 115 -17.85 -10.77 2.80
CA ALA A 115 -18.49 -9.52 3.16
C ALA A 115 -20.00 -9.73 3.31
N PHE A 116 -20.58 -9.21 4.40
CA PHE A 116 -22.02 -9.24 4.67
C PHE A 116 -22.47 -7.91 5.29
N HIS A 117 -23.77 -7.62 5.23
CA HIS A 117 -24.34 -6.44 5.87
C HIS A 117 -24.75 -6.72 7.31
N ALA A 118 -24.77 -5.70 8.16
CA ALA A 118 -25.09 -5.85 9.59
C ALA A 118 -26.47 -6.48 9.87
N HIS A 119 -27.41 -6.32 8.93
CA HIS A 119 -28.79 -6.83 9.01
C HIS A 119 -28.94 -8.25 8.44
N ASP A 120 -27.89 -8.81 7.83
CA ASP A 120 -27.97 -10.13 7.21
C ASP A 120 -27.84 -11.24 8.27
N ASN A 121 -28.59 -12.32 8.09
CA ASN A 121 -28.52 -13.45 9.00
C ASN A 121 -27.30 -14.32 8.69
N LEU A 122 -26.35 -14.38 9.62
CA LEU A 122 -25.10 -15.16 9.48
C LEU A 122 -25.34 -16.63 9.15
N ASN A 123 -26.39 -17.26 9.72
CA ASN A 123 -26.67 -18.68 9.44
C ASN A 123 -27.08 -18.91 7.98
N ASN A 124 -27.80 -17.96 7.38
CA ASN A 124 -28.19 -18.05 5.98
C ASN A 124 -26.98 -17.84 5.06
N ILE A 125 -26.07 -16.95 5.46
CA ILE A 125 -24.83 -16.67 4.71
C ILE A 125 -23.92 -17.90 4.73
N LEU A 126 -23.66 -18.47 5.91
CA LEU A 126 -22.83 -19.66 6.07
C LEU A 126 -23.39 -20.89 5.34
N ARG A 127 -24.72 -21.04 5.28
CA ARG A 127 -25.38 -22.14 4.56
C ARG A 127 -25.49 -21.92 3.06
N SER A 128 -25.16 -20.72 2.57
CA SER A 128 -25.30 -20.42 1.15
C SER A 128 -24.07 -20.87 0.38
N ASP A 129 -24.27 -21.86 -0.51
CA ASP A 129 -23.21 -22.33 -1.43
C ASP A 129 -22.60 -21.21 -2.27
N PHE A 130 -23.39 -20.16 -2.54
CA PHE A 130 -22.93 -18.98 -3.28
C PHE A 130 -21.80 -18.22 -2.57
N THR A 131 -21.84 -18.20 -1.23
CA THR A 131 -20.88 -17.46 -0.42
C THR A 131 -19.60 -18.26 -0.20
N ALA A 132 -19.69 -19.58 -0.16
CA ALA A 132 -18.53 -20.48 -0.10
C ALA A 132 -17.68 -20.46 -1.40
N LYS A 133 -18.25 -19.97 -2.50
CA LYS A 133 -17.57 -19.88 -3.80
C LYS A 133 -16.69 -18.64 -3.91
N SER A 134 -15.38 -18.89 -3.92
CA SER A 134 -14.34 -17.93 -4.22
C SER A 134 -13.74 -18.21 -5.60
N MET A 135 -12.95 -17.27 -6.10
CA MET A 135 -12.19 -17.48 -7.34
C MET A 135 -11.23 -18.68 -7.24
N LEU A 136 -10.73 -18.98 -6.05
CA LEU A 136 -9.80 -20.07 -5.78
C LEU A 136 -10.52 -21.43 -5.66
N THR A 137 -11.63 -21.50 -4.93
CA THR A 137 -12.39 -22.74 -4.79
C THR A 137 -12.97 -23.18 -6.14
N GLU A 138 -13.49 -22.23 -6.93
CA GLU A 138 -13.98 -22.51 -8.27
C GLU A 138 -12.86 -22.83 -9.28
N PHE A 139 -11.64 -22.33 -9.07
CA PHE A 139 -10.48 -22.76 -9.86
C PHE A 139 -10.22 -24.26 -9.66
N PHE A 140 -10.24 -24.74 -8.43
CA PHE A 140 -10.08 -26.18 -8.15
C PHE A 140 -11.22 -27.02 -8.75
N SER A 141 -12.47 -26.59 -8.62
CA SER A 141 -13.62 -27.26 -9.25
C SER A 141 -13.51 -27.30 -10.78
N THR A 142 -13.02 -26.21 -11.39
CA THR A 142 -12.83 -26.14 -12.85
C THR A 142 -11.68 -27.03 -13.30
N ASN A 143 -10.60 -27.14 -12.51
CA ASN A 143 -9.49 -28.05 -12.79
C ASN A 143 -9.91 -29.53 -12.74
N GLN A 144 -10.88 -29.88 -11.90
CA GLN A 144 -11.41 -31.25 -11.87
C GLN A 144 -12.18 -31.58 -13.15
N THR A 145 -12.95 -30.64 -13.69
CA THR A 145 -13.87 -30.88 -14.81
C THR A 145 -13.25 -30.66 -16.19
N ASN A 146 -12.31 -29.72 -16.34
CA ASN A 146 -11.80 -29.28 -17.64
C ASN A 146 -10.30 -29.59 -17.80
N GLU A 147 -9.94 -30.34 -18.85
CA GLU A 147 -8.54 -30.70 -19.14
C GLU A 147 -7.66 -29.49 -19.47
N ASN A 148 -8.21 -28.44 -20.08
CA ASN A 148 -7.45 -27.24 -20.40
C ASN A 148 -7.13 -26.41 -19.15
N ALA A 149 -8.03 -26.43 -18.16
CA ALA A 149 -7.81 -25.76 -16.88
C ALA A 149 -6.64 -26.37 -16.10
N ARG A 150 -6.47 -27.70 -16.15
CA ARG A 150 -5.38 -28.44 -15.49
C ARG A 150 -3.98 -28.06 -15.96
N LYS A 151 -3.86 -27.49 -17.16
CA LYS A 151 -2.57 -27.08 -17.74
C LYS A 151 -2.11 -25.70 -17.27
N LEU A 152 -2.98 -24.94 -16.60
CA LEU A 152 -2.75 -23.54 -16.27
C LEU A 152 -2.50 -23.39 -14.77
N LEU A 153 -1.55 -22.52 -14.42
CA LEU A 153 -1.38 -22.07 -13.04
C LEU A 153 -2.50 -21.11 -12.66
N TYR A 154 -2.78 -20.99 -11.35
CA TYR A 154 -3.82 -20.07 -10.87
C TYR A 154 -3.59 -18.62 -11.35
N LYS A 155 -2.33 -18.18 -11.39
CA LYS A 155 -1.91 -16.86 -11.90
C LYS A 155 -2.26 -16.65 -13.39
N GLU A 156 -2.14 -17.70 -14.18
CA GLU A 156 -2.37 -17.69 -15.64
C GLU A 156 -3.84 -17.94 -15.98
N PHE A 157 -4.63 -18.38 -15.00
CA PHE A 157 -6.03 -18.72 -15.19
C PHE A 157 -6.87 -17.59 -15.79
N PRO A 158 -6.72 -16.31 -15.37
CA PRO A 158 -7.46 -15.20 -15.97
C PRO A 158 -7.10 -14.93 -17.44
N GLU A 159 -5.98 -15.44 -17.95
CA GLU A 159 -5.60 -15.32 -19.36
C GLU A 159 -6.49 -16.18 -20.25
N ALA A 160 -6.93 -17.34 -19.76
CA ALA A 160 -7.77 -18.28 -20.50
C ALA A 160 -9.23 -18.30 -20.06
N PHE A 161 -9.55 -17.86 -18.84
CA PHE A 161 -10.90 -17.87 -18.27
C PHE A 161 -11.33 -16.49 -17.78
N VAL A 162 -12.64 -16.26 -17.77
CA VAL A 162 -13.31 -15.06 -17.28
C VAL A 162 -14.17 -15.42 -16.09
N TRP A 163 -13.96 -14.72 -14.98
CA TRP A 163 -14.77 -14.86 -13.77
C TRP A 163 -16.13 -14.17 -13.96
N ASN A 164 -17.21 -14.92 -13.74
CA ASN A 164 -18.56 -14.38 -13.67
C ASN A 164 -18.95 -14.17 -12.20
N GLN A 165 -18.98 -12.91 -11.76
CA GLN A 165 -19.33 -12.55 -10.38
C GLN A 165 -20.77 -12.92 -9.99
N GLN A 166 -21.71 -12.90 -10.94
CA GLN A 166 -23.14 -13.15 -10.67
C GLN A 166 -23.44 -14.62 -10.40
N HIS A 167 -22.72 -15.52 -11.08
CA HIS A 167 -22.89 -16.96 -10.92
C HIS A 167 -21.75 -17.61 -10.13
N LYS A 168 -20.69 -16.85 -9.80
CA LYS A 168 -19.47 -17.33 -9.14
C LYS A 168 -18.89 -18.54 -9.88
N ILE A 169 -18.69 -18.42 -11.19
CA ILE A 169 -18.12 -19.48 -12.03
C ILE A 169 -17.09 -18.92 -13.00
N TRP A 170 -16.15 -19.78 -13.41
CA TRP A 170 -15.20 -19.50 -14.46
C TRP A 170 -15.75 -19.95 -15.82
N THR A 171 -15.66 -19.06 -16.81
CA THR A 171 -16.09 -19.35 -18.19
C THR A 171 -14.93 -19.17 -19.17
N PRO A 172 -14.82 -19.95 -20.26
CA PRO A 172 -13.74 -19.79 -21.23
C PRO A 172 -13.71 -18.38 -21.83
N ARG A 173 -12.53 -17.78 -21.85
CA ARG A 173 -12.32 -16.43 -22.40
C ARG A 173 -12.37 -16.46 -23.92
N LYS A 174 -13.09 -15.49 -24.49
CA LYS A 174 -13.22 -15.32 -25.95
C LYS A 174 -12.42 -14.13 -26.51
N LYS A 175 -12.18 -13.08 -25.72
CA LYS A 175 -11.57 -11.81 -26.17
C LYS A 175 -10.74 -11.14 -25.06
N LYS A 176 -9.79 -10.28 -25.48
CA LYS A 176 -8.86 -9.46 -24.68
C LYS A 176 -7.86 -10.27 -23.85
N THR A 177 -6.68 -9.72 -23.58
CA THR A 177 -5.69 -10.32 -22.66
C THR A 177 -5.80 -9.66 -21.29
N VAL A 178 -5.61 -10.46 -20.25
CA VAL A 178 -5.77 -10.07 -18.86
C VAL A 178 -4.73 -10.81 -18.05
N ILE A 179 -4.08 -10.12 -17.11
CA ILE A 179 -3.04 -10.72 -16.27
C ILE A 179 -3.63 -11.02 -14.89
N GLY A 180 -3.44 -12.24 -14.41
CA GLY A 180 -3.70 -12.57 -13.01
C GLY A 180 -2.56 -12.08 -12.11
N ARG A 181 -2.91 -11.35 -11.06
CA ARG A 181 -1.99 -10.98 -9.98
C ARG A 181 -2.47 -11.63 -8.70
N ILE A 182 -1.66 -12.54 -8.17
CA ILE A 182 -1.88 -13.11 -6.85
C ILE A 182 -1.73 -11.97 -5.84
N VAL A 183 -2.75 -11.77 -5.00
CA VAL A 183 -2.66 -10.91 -3.83
C VAL A 183 -1.73 -11.62 -2.87
N THR A 184 -0.52 -11.07 -2.74
CA THR A 184 0.47 -11.59 -1.80
C THR A 184 -0.10 -11.47 -0.39
N ALA A 185 -0.33 -12.61 0.25
CA ALA A 185 -0.39 -12.64 1.70
C ALA A 185 0.99 -12.23 2.22
N SER A 186 0.99 -11.47 3.31
CA SER A 186 2.21 -11.23 4.07
C SER A 186 2.86 -12.59 4.41
N PRO A 187 4.20 -12.73 4.39
CA PRO A 187 4.85 -13.92 4.94
C PRO A 187 4.39 -14.23 6.38
N PHE A 188 3.91 -13.21 7.09
CA PHE A 188 3.38 -13.26 8.45
C PHE A 188 1.88 -13.66 8.55
N GLU A 189 1.18 -13.82 7.43
CA GLU A 189 -0.28 -14.08 7.41
C GLU A 189 -0.65 -15.58 7.30
N GLY A 190 0.33 -16.48 7.11
CA GLY A 190 0.08 -17.88 6.80
C GLY A 190 0.91 -18.85 7.63
N GLU A 191 0.38 -19.19 8.80
CA GLU A 191 0.78 -20.33 9.64
C GLU A 191 2.20 -20.38 10.24
N ARG A 192 2.21 -20.18 11.57
CA ARG A 192 3.04 -20.79 12.64
C ARG A 192 4.14 -19.92 13.24
N ASN A 193 3.94 -19.69 14.55
CA ASN A 193 4.82 -19.11 15.55
C ASN A 193 5.37 -17.73 15.15
N ASP A 194 4.74 -16.65 15.60
CA ASP A 194 5.25 -15.28 15.46
C ASP A 194 6.75 -15.18 15.81
N VAL A 195 7.21 -16.02 16.74
CA VAL A 195 8.62 -16.19 17.15
C VAL A 195 9.51 -16.76 16.03
N GLU A 196 9.08 -17.82 15.32
CA GLU A 196 9.87 -18.41 14.21
C GLU A 196 9.97 -17.44 13.02
N SER A 197 8.89 -16.71 12.73
CA SER A 197 8.87 -15.75 11.63
C SER A 197 9.73 -14.50 11.91
N LEU A 198 9.79 -14.06 13.17
CA LEU A 198 10.69 -12.99 13.61
C LEU A 198 12.14 -13.45 13.61
N ASP A 199 12.40 -14.69 14.03
CA ASP A 199 13.73 -15.29 14.00
C ASP A 199 14.27 -15.43 12.57
N ASP A 200 13.45 -15.92 11.63
CA ASP A 200 13.78 -15.98 10.20
C ASP A 200 14.04 -14.60 9.60
N LEU A 201 13.27 -13.58 10.01
CA LEU A 201 13.47 -12.20 9.58
C LEU A 201 14.82 -11.65 10.09
N ILE A 202 15.14 -11.90 11.36
CA ILE A 202 16.41 -11.48 11.96
C ILE A 202 17.58 -12.16 11.24
N ASP A 203 17.50 -13.46 10.98
CA ASP A 203 18.55 -14.23 10.32
C ASP A 203 18.72 -13.82 8.85
N ALA A 204 17.63 -13.45 8.17
CA ALA A 204 17.68 -12.94 6.80
C ALA A 204 18.35 -11.54 6.70
N VAL A 205 18.12 -10.67 7.69
CA VAL A 205 18.69 -9.31 7.72
C VAL A 205 20.13 -9.32 8.25
N PHE A 206 20.37 -10.13 9.28
CA PHE A 206 21.64 -10.28 9.99
C PHE A 206 22.09 -11.73 9.92
N GLN A 207 22.74 -12.07 8.79
CA GLN A 207 23.21 -13.44 8.49
C GLN A 207 24.11 -14.05 9.58
N ASP A 208 24.79 -13.24 10.38
CA ASP A 208 25.54 -13.68 11.56
C ASP A 208 25.70 -12.54 12.59
N ILE A 209 24.78 -12.49 13.57
CA ILE A 209 24.76 -11.46 14.63
C ILE A 209 26.06 -11.39 15.44
N GLY A 210 26.73 -12.54 15.66
CA GLY A 210 27.94 -12.60 16.48
C GLY A 210 29.14 -11.89 15.83
N SER A 211 29.21 -11.92 14.50
CA SER A 211 30.28 -11.29 13.71
C SER A 211 30.25 -9.76 13.75
N TYR A 212 29.09 -9.15 14.03
CA TYR A 212 28.91 -7.69 14.02
C TYR A 212 29.38 -7.00 15.31
N SER A 213 29.70 -7.76 16.37
CA SER A 213 30.29 -7.21 17.60
C SER A 213 31.62 -6.49 17.33
N GLU A 214 32.36 -6.91 16.29
CA GLU A 214 33.65 -6.31 15.91
C GLU A 214 33.52 -5.10 14.95
N ASN A 215 32.35 -4.86 14.34
CA ASN A 215 32.19 -3.82 13.32
C ASN A 215 30.83 -3.09 13.36
N LEU A 216 30.73 -2.08 14.23
CA LEU A 216 29.53 -1.22 14.41
C LEU A 216 29.05 -0.53 13.12
N SER A 217 29.94 -0.31 12.14
CA SER A 217 29.62 0.43 10.92
C SER A 217 28.69 -0.34 9.96
N GLU A 218 28.79 -1.67 9.92
CA GLU A 218 27.92 -2.52 9.10
C GLU A 218 26.53 -2.68 9.71
N MET A 219 26.44 -2.72 11.05
CA MET A 219 25.19 -2.84 11.79
C MET A 219 24.29 -1.60 11.57
N THR A 220 24.87 -0.41 11.59
CA THR A 220 24.14 0.86 11.42
C THR A 220 23.48 0.98 10.03
N ASN A 221 24.08 0.35 9.01
CA ASN A 221 23.57 0.38 7.63
C ASN A 221 22.48 -0.66 7.35
N ARG A 222 22.23 -1.60 8.26
CA ARG A 222 21.24 -2.70 8.13
C ARG A 222 20.04 -2.56 9.08
N ALA A 223 19.82 -1.35 9.61
CA ALA A 223 18.73 -1.08 10.54
C ALA A 223 17.34 -1.33 9.91
N ILE A 224 16.50 -2.09 10.62
CA ILE A 224 15.11 -2.32 10.24
C ILE A 224 14.30 -1.07 10.64
N LEU A 225 14.00 -0.20 9.68
CA LEU A 225 13.14 0.97 9.90
C LEU A 225 11.68 0.52 10.00
N THR A 226 11.17 0.45 11.23
CA THR A 226 9.76 0.19 11.52
C THR A 226 9.13 1.35 12.30
N PRO A 227 7.84 1.65 12.09
CA PRO A 227 7.14 2.66 12.88
C PRO A 227 7.10 2.24 14.35
N LYS A 228 7.24 3.19 15.31
CA LYS A 228 7.14 2.93 16.75
C LYS A 228 5.79 2.28 17.08
N ASN A 229 5.76 0.96 17.14
CA ASN A 229 4.59 0.14 17.40
C ASN A 229 5.04 -1.05 18.27
N ASN A 230 4.10 -1.73 18.93
CA ASN A 230 4.40 -2.84 19.85
C ASN A 230 5.32 -3.92 19.23
N SER A 231 5.21 -4.15 17.92
CA SER A 231 6.08 -5.09 17.18
C SER A 231 7.57 -4.72 17.18
N VAL A 232 7.91 -3.44 17.34
CA VAL A 232 9.31 -2.97 17.41
C VAL A 232 9.92 -3.33 18.75
N ASP A 233 9.14 -3.25 19.83
CA ASP A 233 9.62 -3.60 21.16
C ASP A 233 9.87 -5.12 21.27
N GLU A 234 9.04 -5.93 20.62
CA GLU A 234 9.24 -7.39 20.49
C GLU A 234 10.53 -7.71 19.72
N ILE A 235 10.72 -7.12 18.53
CA ILE A 235 11.94 -7.30 17.72
C ILE A 235 13.19 -6.87 18.50
N ASN A 236 13.14 -5.71 19.17
CA ASN A 236 14.26 -5.21 19.96
C ASN A 236 14.58 -6.14 21.14
N THR A 237 13.56 -6.68 21.81
CA THR A 237 13.76 -7.61 22.94
C THR A 237 14.44 -8.90 22.47
N ILE A 238 14.03 -9.46 21.33
CA ILE A 238 14.64 -10.67 20.75
C ILE A 238 16.08 -10.38 20.30
N LEU A 239 16.32 -9.25 19.63
CA LEU A 239 17.67 -8.85 19.22
C LEU A 239 18.60 -8.68 20.42
N ILE A 240 18.16 -8.00 21.49
CA ILE A 240 18.94 -7.80 22.71
C ILE A 240 19.34 -9.13 23.36
N GLN A 241 18.48 -10.16 23.32
CA GLN A 241 18.79 -11.48 23.86
C GLN A 241 19.79 -12.28 23.00
N ARG A 242 19.87 -12.00 21.70
CA ARG A 242 20.76 -12.68 20.73
C ARG A 242 22.15 -12.04 20.62
N PHE A 243 22.32 -10.79 21.05
CA PHE A 243 23.64 -10.17 21.16
C PHE A 243 24.44 -10.83 22.31
N PRO A 244 25.71 -11.23 22.08
CA PRO A 244 26.58 -11.76 23.12
C PRO A 244 26.97 -10.72 24.19
#